data_AF-A0A9Q0U969-F1
#
_entry.id   AF-A0A9Q0U969-F1
#
_cell.length_a   1.000
_cell.length_b   1.000
_cell.length_c   1.000
_cell.angle_alpha   90.00
_cell.angle_beta   90.00
_cell.angle_gamma   90.00
#
_symmetry.space_group_name_H-M   'P 1'
#
loop_
_entity.id
_entity.type
_entity.pdbx_description
1 polymer ?
#
loop_
_entity_poly.entity_id
_entity_poly.type
_entity_poly.pdbx_seq_one_letter_code
_entity_poly.pdbx_strand_id
1 'polypeptide(L)'
;MAYNESQNDAAAKDKAIDDWLPITASRKAKWWYSTFHNVTAMVGAGVLSLPYAMAQLGWGPGIAILVLSWVITLYTLWQMVEMHEMVPGKRFDRYHELGQHVFGDKLGLWIVVPQQLVVQVGTNIVYMVTGGKSLKEVP
;
A
#
# COMPACT_ATOMS: atom_id res chain seq x y z
N MET A 1 -31.98 3.90 -21.61
CA MET A 1 -31.48 5.29 -21.68
C MET A 1 -31.32 5.88 -20.29
N ALA A 2 -32.36 5.93 -19.44
CA ALA A 2 -32.25 6.40 -18.04
C ALA A 2 -31.19 5.66 -17.17
N TYR A 3 -30.98 4.36 -17.41
CA TYR A 3 -29.96 3.59 -16.68
C TYR A 3 -28.52 4.05 -16.98
N ASN A 4 -28.20 4.34 -18.24
CA ASN A 4 -26.87 4.81 -18.66
C ASN A 4 -26.59 6.24 -18.17
N GLU A 5 -27.64 7.07 -18.11
CA GLU A 5 -27.57 8.44 -17.57
C GLU A 5 -27.29 8.40 -16.06
N SER A 6 -27.97 7.52 -15.31
CA SER A 6 -27.71 7.33 -13.87
C SER A 6 -26.31 6.80 -13.56
N GLN A 7 -25.74 5.94 -14.42
CA GLN A 7 -24.36 5.44 -14.26
C GLN A 7 -23.32 6.51 -14.61
N ASN A 8 -23.56 7.30 -15.65
CA ASN A 8 -22.70 8.42 -16.00
C ASN A 8 -22.70 9.50 -14.91
N ASP A 9 -23.85 9.77 -14.29
CA ASP A 9 -23.96 10.71 -13.17
C ASP A 9 -23.23 10.22 -11.92
N ALA A 10 -23.28 8.92 -11.62
CA ALA A 10 -22.54 8.31 -10.52
C ALA A 10 -21.03 8.38 -10.75
N ALA A 11 -20.55 8.00 -11.95
CA ALA A 11 -19.14 8.07 -12.31
C ALA A 11 -18.61 9.52 -12.33
N ALA A 12 -19.43 10.48 -12.76
CA ALA A 12 -19.08 11.91 -12.73
C ALA A 12 -18.96 12.45 -11.31
N LYS A 13 -19.82 12.00 -10.38
CA LYS A 13 -19.73 12.35 -8.96
C LYS A 13 -18.49 11.77 -8.30
N ASP A 14 -18.18 10.49 -8.55
CA ASP A 14 -16.98 9.84 -8.02
C ASP A 14 -15.71 10.54 -8.51
N LYS A 15 -15.65 10.86 -9.81
CA LYS A 15 -14.55 11.65 -10.39
C LYS A 15 -14.41 13.04 -9.76
N ALA A 16 -15.52 13.72 -9.50
CA ALA A 16 -15.50 15.04 -8.85
C ALA A 16 -15.03 14.96 -7.39
N ILE A 17 -15.33 13.86 -6.69
CA ILE A 17 -14.82 13.60 -5.33
C ILE A 17 -13.31 13.36 -5.39
N ASP A 18 -12.83 12.55 -6.34
CA ASP A 18 -11.40 12.28 -6.50
C ASP A 18 -10.60 13.52 -6.88
N ASP A 19 -11.13 14.34 -7.78
CA ASP A 19 -10.49 15.60 -8.17
C ASP A 19 -10.47 16.63 -7.02
N TRP A 20 -11.41 16.55 -6.07
CA TRP A 20 -11.45 17.42 -4.88
C TRP A 20 -10.52 16.95 -3.76
N LEU A 21 -10.33 15.63 -3.60
CA LEU A 21 -9.50 15.06 -2.55
C LEU A 21 -8.01 15.26 -2.87
N PRO A 22 -7.22 15.96 -2.01
CA PRO A 22 -5.81 16.26 -2.29
C PRO A 22 -4.93 15.03 -2.56
N ILE A 23 -5.36 13.86 -2.10
CA ILE A 23 -4.68 12.57 -2.19
C ILE A 23 -5.03 11.76 -3.45
N THR A 24 -6.21 11.95 -4.05
CA THR A 24 -6.63 11.27 -5.30
C THR A 24 -6.66 12.21 -6.52
N ALA A 25 -6.54 13.52 -6.31
CA ALA A 25 -6.48 14.51 -7.39
C ALA A 25 -5.28 14.26 -8.32
N SER A 26 -5.51 14.28 -9.63
CA SER A 26 -4.47 14.15 -10.65
C SER A 26 -3.48 15.32 -10.59
N ARG A 27 -2.27 15.04 -10.12
CA ARG A 27 -1.16 16.02 -10.11
C ARG A 27 -0.13 15.65 -11.17
N LYS A 28 0.53 16.65 -11.77
CA LYS A 28 1.71 16.46 -12.64
C LYS A 28 2.87 15.87 -11.83
N ALA A 29 2.84 14.56 -11.58
CA ALA A 29 3.94 13.80 -11.00
C ALA A 29 4.76 13.15 -12.12
N LYS A 30 6.08 13.16 -11.95
CA LYS A 30 7.01 12.45 -12.84
C LYS A 30 7.36 11.12 -12.17
N TRP A 31 7.71 10.09 -12.95
CA TRP A 31 7.92 8.74 -12.44
C TRP A 31 8.92 8.68 -11.28
N TRP A 32 9.99 9.48 -11.33
CA TRP A 32 11.01 9.52 -10.29
C TRP A 32 10.50 10.04 -8.94
N TYR A 33 9.54 10.98 -8.92
CA TYR A 33 8.95 11.42 -7.67
C TYR A 33 8.22 10.28 -6.97
N SER A 34 7.48 9.46 -7.73
CA SER A 34 6.82 8.26 -7.20
C SER A 34 7.85 7.26 -6.67
N THR A 35 8.95 7.04 -7.40
CA THR A 35 10.04 6.18 -6.94
C THR A 35 10.63 6.66 -5.62
N PHE A 36 10.96 7.94 -5.49
CA PHE A 36 11.50 8.47 -4.23
C PHE A 36 10.52 8.37 -3.07
N HIS A 37 9.25 8.69 -3.28
CA HIS A 37 8.23 8.54 -2.23
C HIS A 37 8.05 7.09 -1.79
N ASN A 38 8.07 6.14 -2.73
CA ASN A 38 8.00 4.71 -2.40
C ASN A 38 9.22 4.27 -1.58
N VAL A 39 10.44 4.68 -1.99
CA VAL A 39 11.66 4.37 -1.24
C VAL A 39 11.60 4.96 0.17
N THR A 40 11.21 6.22 0.33
CA THR A 40 11.09 6.84 1.66
C THR A 40 10.00 6.19 2.51
N ALA A 41 8.88 5.75 1.92
CA ALA A 41 7.83 5.06 2.65
C ALA A 41 8.28 3.66 3.14
N MET A 42 9.14 2.98 2.38
CA MET A 42 9.64 1.65 2.73
C MET A 42 10.87 1.70 3.66
N VAL A 43 11.77 2.66 3.45
CA VAL A 43 12.99 2.84 4.25
C VAL A 43 12.65 3.58 5.54
N GLY A 44 12.43 2.82 6.61
CA GLY A 44 12.19 3.39 7.93
C GLY A 44 12.44 2.38 9.05
N ALA A 45 11.62 2.42 10.10
CA ALA A 45 11.84 1.66 11.32
C ALA A 45 11.99 0.14 11.10
N GLY A 46 11.36 -0.42 10.06
CA GLY A 46 11.48 -1.83 9.71
C GLY A 46 12.83 -2.24 9.12
N VAL A 47 13.51 -1.37 8.39
CA VAL A 47 14.84 -1.66 7.80
C VAL A 47 15.92 -1.64 8.87
N LEU A 48 15.74 -0.87 9.94
CA LEU A 48 16.69 -0.75 11.05
C LEU A 48 16.86 -2.06 11.84
N SER A 49 15.90 -2.99 11.77
CA SER A 49 16.00 -4.30 12.42
C SER A 49 16.69 -5.37 11.56
N LEU A 50 16.94 -5.10 10.26
CA LEU A 50 17.57 -6.06 9.36
C LEU A 50 18.97 -6.50 9.79
N PRO A 51 19.88 -5.61 10.24
CA PRO A 51 21.22 -6.02 10.67
C PRO A 51 21.17 -6.97 11.87
N TYR A 52 20.23 -6.72 12.80
CA TYR A 52 19.97 -7.62 13.91
C TYR A 52 19.53 -8.98 13.37
N ALA A 53 18.43 -9.05 12.61
CA ALA A 53 17.92 -10.32 12.07
C ALA A 53 18.96 -11.12 11.28
N MET A 54 19.81 -10.45 10.49
CA MET A 54 20.94 -11.06 9.77
C MET A 54 21.98 -11.67 10.72
N ALA A 55 22.25 -11.03 11.86
CA ALA A 55 23.17 -11.55 12.88
C ALA A 55 22.62 -12.82 13.56
N GLN A 56 21.30 -12.97 13.72
CA GLN A 56 20.72 -14.19 14.29
C GLN A 56 20.56 -15.33 13.26
N LEU A 57 20.22 -15.02 12.02
CA LEU A 57 20.03 -16.03 10.95
C LEU A 57 21.35 -16.46 10.29
N GLY A 58 22.40 -15.65 10.40
CA GLY A 58 23.65 -15.84 9.69
C GLY A 58 23.55 -15.46 8.21
N TRP A 59 24.71 -15.35 7.55
CA TRP A 59 24.80 -14.83 6.18
C TRP A 59 24.04 -15.66 5.13
N GLY A 60 24.19 -16.99 5.15
CA GLY A 60 23.57 -17.88 4.15
C GLY A 60 22.03 -17.84 4.21
N PRO A 61 21.41 -18.24 5.33
CA PRO A 61 19.96 -18.20 5.48
C PRO A 61 19.39 -16.77 5.40
N GLY A 62 20.11 -15.79 5.94
CA GLY A 62 19.70 -14.38 5.88
C GLY A 62 19.59 -13.86 4.45
N ILE A 63 20.63 -14.05 3.62
CA ILE A 63 20.59 -13.66 2.21
C ILE A 63 19.50 -14.42 1.45
N ALA A 64 19.35 -15.72 1.68
CA ALA A 64 18.33 -16.52 1.02
C ALA A 64 16.91 -15.98 1.28
N ILE A 65 16.60 -15.64 2.53
CA ILE A 65 15.31 -15.05 2.91
C ILE A 65 15.13 -13.66 2.30
N LEU A 66 16.18 -12.83 2.25
CA LEU A 66 16.10 -11.50 1.62
C LEU A 66 15.80 -11.60 0.12
N VAL A 67 16.48 -12.50 -0.60
CA VAL A 67 16.24 -12.73 -2.02
C VAL A 67 14.83 -13.27 -2.26
N LEU A 68 14.39 -14.24 -1.45
CA LEU A 68 13.03 -14.78 -1.55
C LEU A 68 11.97 -13.71 -1.28
N SER A 69 12.15 -12.91 -0.23
CA SER A 69 11.28 -11.77 0.09
C SER A 69 11.23 -10.76 -1.04
N TRP A 70 12.37 -10.48 -1.69
CA TRP A 70 12.44 -9.56 -2.83
C TRP A 70 11.66 -10.09 -4.04
N VAL A 71 11.82 -11.38 -4.39
CA VAL A 71 11.07 -12.02 -5.48
C VAL A 71 9.57 -11.98 -5.20
N ILE A 72 9.15 -12.34 -3.99
CA ILE A 72 7.74 -12.28 -3.58
C ILE A 72 7.21 -10.84 -3.69
N THR A 73 7.99 -9.85 -3.25
CA THR A 73 7.58 -8.43 -3.30
C THR A 73 7.41 -7.95 -4.74
N LEU A 74 8.32 -8.30 -5.65
CA LEU A 74 8.18 -7.95 -7.06
C LEU A 74 6.95 -8.62 -7.69
N TYR A 75 6.72 -9.89 -7.35
CA TYR A 75 5.55 -10.62 -7.83
C TYR A 75 4.24 -10.00 -7.33
N THR A 76 4.14 -9.64 -6.05
CA THR A 76 2.93 -9.00 -5.53
C THR A 76 2.72 -7.59 -6.08
N LEU A 77 3.80 -6.80 -6.29
CA LEU A 77 3.71 -5.51 -6.97
C LEU A 77 3.17 -5.65 -8.39
N TRP A 78 3.65 -6.65 -9.14
CA TRP A 78 3.13 -6.97 -10.46
C TRP A 78 1.63 -7.29 -10.41
N GLN A 79 1.21 -8.17 -9.49
CA GLN A 79 -0.20 -8.50 -9.32
C GLN A 79 -1.05 -7.28 -8.96
N MET A 80 -0.56 -6.38 -8.12
CA MET A 80 -1.31 -5.16 -7.77
C MET A 80 -1.51 -4.23 -8.97
N VAL A 81 -0.49 -4.10 -9.83
CA VAL A 81 -0.61 -3.30 -11.07
C VAL A 81 -1.66 -3.90 -11.99
N GLU A 82 -1.65 -5.22 -12.19
CA GLU A 82 -2.64 -5.90 -13.04
C GLU A 82 -4.07 -5.76 -12.45
N MET A 83 -4.20 -5.92 -11.14
CA MET A 83 -5.50 -5.84 -10.46
C MET A 83 -6.08 -4.42 -10.41
N HIS A 84 -5.22 -3.41 -10.47
CA HIS A 84 -5.61 -1.99 -10.41
C HIS A 84 -6.45 -1.56 -11.62
N GLU A 85 -6.26 -2.20 -12.78
CA GLU A 85 -7.02 -1.98 -14.02
C GLU A 85 -7.71 -3.27 -14.52
N MET A 86 -8.09 -4.18 -13.61
CA MET A 86 -8.69 -5.47 -13.96
C MET A 86 -9.99 -5.36 -14.78
N VAL A 87 -10.67 -4.21 -14.71
CA VAL A 87 -11.87 -3.91 -15.51
C VAL A 87 -11.59 -2.68 -16.39
N PRO A 88 -11.76 -2.79 -17.72
CA PRO A 88 -11.56 -1.65 -18.62
C PRO A 88 -12.43 -0.46 -18.21
N GLY A 89 -11.78 0.68 -17.94
CA GLY A 89 -12.46 1.94 -17.60
C GLY A 89 -12.74 2.16 -16.11
N LYS A 90 -12.38 1.22 -15.22
CA LYS A 90 -12.45 1.42 -13.76
C LYS A 90 -11.09 1.18 -13.11
N ARG A 91 -10.63 2.21 -12.40
CA ARG A 91 -9.38 2.19 -11.64
C ARG A 91 -9.68 1.87 -10.19
N PHE A 92 -9.08 0.80 -9.66
CA PHE A 92 -9.27 0.39 -8.26
C PHE A 92 -8.13 0.92 -7.38
N ASP A 93 -8.22 2.16 -6.92
CA ASP A 93 -7.15 2.81 -6.14
C ASP A 93 -7.07 2.33 -4.67
N ARG A 94 -8.07 1.59 -4.19
CA ARG A 94 -8.18 1.16 -2.79
C ARG A 94 -8.32 -0.35 -2.66
N TYR A 95 -7.57 -0.93 -1.73
CA TYR A 95 -7.61 -2.37 -1.47
C TYR A 95 -8.99 -2.88 -1.05
N HIS A 96 -9.79 -2.10 -0.30
CA HIS A 96 -11.14 -2.54 0.07
C HIS A 96 -12.09 -2.53 -1.13
N GLU A 97 -11.94 -1.59 -2.07
CA GLU A 97 -12.72 -1.58 -3.31
C GLU A 97 -12.36 -2.77 -4.19
N LEU A 98 -11.07 -3.10 -4.28
CA LEU A 98 -10.60 -4.30 -4.97
C LEU A 98 -11.12 -5.58 -4.28
N GLY A 99 -11.05 -5.63 -2.94
CA GLY A 99 -11.56 -6.75 -2.16
C GLY A 99 -13.07 -6.93 -2.32
N GLN A 100 -13.83 -5.84 -2.34
CA GLN A 100 -15.27 -5.86 -2.59
C GLN A 100 -15.59 -6.34 -4.01
N HIS A 101 -14.75 -5.97 -4.98
CA HIS A 101 -14.93 -6.44 -6.35
C HIS A 101 -14.66 -7.94 -6.52
N VAL A 102 -13.64 -8.50 -5.85
CA VAL A 102 -13.27 -9.92 -5.96
C VAL A 102 -14.13 -10.83 -5.07
N PHE A 103 -14.41 -10.42 -3.83
CA PHE A 103 -15.06 -11.25 -2.81
C PHE A 103 -16.52 -10.83 -2.51
N GLY A 104 -17.01 -9.75 -3.12
CA GLY A 104 -18.32 -9.16 -2.88
C GLY A 104 -18.33 -8.08 -1.80
N ASP A 105 -19.34 -7.21 -1.83
CA ASP A 105 -19.40 -5.93 -1.10
C ASP A 105 -19.18 -6.04 0.42
N LYS A 106 -19.67 -7.12 1.05
CA LYS A 106 -19.57 -7.31 2.51
C LYS A 106 -18.36 -8.14 2.91
N LEU A 107 -18.10 -9.24 2.20
CA LEU A 107 -17.01 -10.16 2.53
C LEU A 107 -15.64 -9.55 2.24
N GLY A 108 -15.50 -8.86 1.09
CA GLY A 108 -14.26 -8.17 0.74
C GLY A 108 -13.87 -7.10 1.75
N LEU A 109 -14.86 -6.34 2.23
CA LEU A 109 -14.64 -5.31 3.25
C LEU A 109 -14.20 -5.92 4.59
N TRP A 110 -14.89 -6.96 5.06
CA TRP A 110 -14.57 -7.60 6.35
C TRP A 110 -13.25 -8.37 6.36
N ILE A 111 -12.74 -8.81 5.21
CA ILE A 111 -11.43 -9.47 5.13
C ILE A 111 -10.30 -8.43 5.04
N VAL A 112 -10.43 -7.46 4.13
CA VAL A 112 -9.34 -6.53 3.83
C VAL A 112 -9.16 -5.48 4.93
N VAL A 113 -10.25 -4.90 5.44
CA VAL A 113 -10.17 -3.76 6.37
C VAL A 113 -9.50 -4.15 7.70
N PRO A 114 -9.82 -5.28 8.36
CA PRO A 114 -9.13 -5.66 9.59
C PRO A 114 -7.63 -5.86 9.40
N GLN A 115 -7.21 -6.49 8.30
CA GLN A 115 -5.79 -6.66 7.98
C GLN A 115 -5.08 -5.31 7.82
N GLN A 116 -5.70 -4.37 7.08
CA GLN A 116 -5.16 -3.03 6.90
C GLN A 116 -5.01 -2.28 8.24
N LEU A 117 -6.02 -2.36 9.10
CA LEU A 117 -5.99 -1.72 10.42
C LEU A 117 -4.89 -2.30 11.30
N VAL A 118 -4.73 -3.63 11.33
CA VAL A 118 -3.66 -4.28 12.11
C VAL A 118 -2.28 -3.79 11.66
N VAL A 119 -2.02 -3.78 10.35
CA VAL A 119 -0.73 -3.31 9.80
C VAL A 119 -0.50 -1.83 10.11
N GLN A 120 -1.51 -0.98 9.97
CA GLN A 120 -1.37 0.45 10.16
C GLN A 120 -1.16 0.82 11.63
N VAL A 121 -1.93 0.22 12.55
CA VAL A 121 -1.75 0.40 13.99
C VAL A 121 -0.38 -0.13 14.44
N GLY A 122 -0.01 -1.33 13.99
CA GLY A 122 1.30 -1.92 14.31
C GLY A 122 2.46 -1.05 13.83
N THR A 123 2.38 -0.52 12.61
CA THR A 123 3.38 0.40 12.06
C THR A 123 3.49 1.66 12.89
N ASN A 124 2.38 2.31 13.25
CA ASN A 124 2.39 3.51 14.08
C ASN A 124 3.08 3.28 15.44
N ILE A 125 2.81 2.13 16.08
CA ILE A 125 3.45 1.77 17.34
C ILE A 125 4.96 1.59 17.15
N VAL A 126 5.39 0.82 16.13
CA VAL A 126 6.81 0.55 15.87
C VAL A 126 7.58 1.85 15.57
N TYR A 127 6.99 2.75 14.80
CA TYR A 127 7.60 4.04 14.49
C TYR A 127 7.70 4.94 15.72
N MET A 128 6.67 4.99 16.57
CA MET A 128 6.71 5.79 17.80
C MET A 128 7.74 5.25 18.80
N VAL A 129 7.83 3.92 18.96
CA VAL A 129 8.83 3.28 19.84
C VAL A 129 10.25 3.51 19.32
N THR A 130 10.46 3.31 18.02
CA THR A 130 11.78 3.54 17.39
C THR A 130 12.19 5.00 17.50
N GLY A 131 11.28 5.93 17.21
CA GLY A 131 11.51 7.37 17.35
C GLY A 131 11.85 7.78 18.79
N GLY A 132 11.09 7.28 19.77
CA GLY A 132 11.35 7.55 21.19
C GLY A 132 12.70 7.00 21.67
N LYS A 133 13.09 5.81 21.22
CA LYS A 133 14.43 5.26 21.49
C LYS A 133 15.53 6.12 20.88
N SER A 134 15.38 6.51 19.61
CA SER A 134 16.37 7.37 18.95
C SER A 134 16.54 8.71 19.65
N LEU A 135 15.46 9.33 20.14
CA LEU A 135 15.52 10.61 20.88
C LEU A 135 16.22 10.49 22.24
N LYS A 136 16.08 9.35 22.92
CA LYS A 136 16.72 9.11 24.22
C LYS A 136 18.24 8.98 24.13
N GLU A 137 18.75 8.51 22.99
CA GLU A 137 20.18 8.34 22.73
C GLU A 137 20.87 9.63 22.26
N VAL A 138 20.11 10.72 22.05
CA VAL A 138 20.69 12.04 21.77
C VAL A 138 21.07 12.68 23.11
N PRO A 139 22.36 13.03 23.34
CA PRO A 139 22.84 13.61 24.59
C PRO A 139 22.28 15.01 24.88
#